data_AF-A0A2E3UXJ7-F1
#
_entry.id   AF-A0A2E3UXJ7-F1
#
_cell.length_a   1.000
_cell.length_b   1.000
_cell.length_c   1.000
_cell.angle_alpha   90.00
_cell.angle_beta   90.00
_cell.angle_gamma   90.00
#
_symmetry.space_group_name_H-M   'P 1'
#
loop_
_entity.id
_entity.type
_entity.pdbx_description
1 polymer ?
#
loop_
_entity_poly.entity_id
_entity_poly.type
_entity_poly.pdbx_seq_one_letter_code
_entity_poly.pdbx_strand_id
1 'polypeptide(L)' 'MRYLEVGSGTGAFFAETIKNKLHTKSNFDIVEFKPKLCKILEDKLKNQSNVNIFCGSILDWKPKKSTM' A
#
# COMPACT_ATOMS: atom_id res chain seq x y z
N MET A 1 1.24 -7.66 11.85
CA MET A 1 1.79 -8.24 10.60
C MET A 1 1.95 -7.14 9.57
N ARG A 2 2.89 -7.27 8.63
CA ARG A 2 3.11 -6.31 7.56
C ARG A 2 3.00 -7.02 6.21
N TYR A 3 2.26 -6.44 5.27
CA TYR A 3 2.05 -6.98 3.92
C TYR A 3 2.61 -6.01 2.90
N LEU A 4 3.13 -6.55 1.79
CA LEU A 4 3.62 -5.79 0.65
C LEU A 4 2.83 -6.19 -0.59
N GLU A 5 2.23 -5.21 -1.25
CA GLU A 5 1.59 -5.36 -2.56
C GLU A 5 2.41 -4.62 -3.61
N VAL A 6 2.79 -5.32 -4.68
CA VAL A 6 3.61 -4.78 -5.77
C VAL A 6 2.78 -4.72 -7.05
N GLY A 7 2.69 -3.55 -7.66
CA GLY A 7 1.90 -3.34 -8.88
C GLY A 7 0.40 -3.28 -8.61
N SER A 8 -0.01 -2.50 -7.62
CA SER A 8 -1.42 -2.42 -7.18
C SER A 8 -2.35 -1.72 -8.17
N GLY A 9 -1.80 -0.99 -9.14
CA GLY A 9 -2.59 -0.25 -10.12
C GLY A 9 -3.51 0.77 -9.45
N THR A 10 -4.83 0.56 -9.53
CA THR A 10 -5.83 1.42 -8.88
C THR A 10 -6.25 0.94 -7.47
N GLY A 11 -5.60 -0.11 -6.96
CA GLY A 11 -5.85 -0.66 -5.63
C GLY A 11 -7.20 -1.36 -5.52
N ALA A 12 -7.65 -2.02 -6.60
CA ALA A 12 -8.88 -2.82 -6.60
C ALA A 12 -8.73 -4.04 -5.69
N PHE A 13 -7.63 -4.79 -5.87
CA PHE A 13 -7.30 -5.96 -5.05
C PHE A 13 -7.04 -5.60 -3.59
N PHE A 14 -6.28 -4.53 -3.35
CA PHE A 14 -6.05 -3.98 -2.02
C PHE A 14 -7.34 -3.69 -1.25
N ALA A 15 -8.28 -2.99 -1.89
CA ALA A 15 -9.56 -2.61 -1.29
C ALA A 15 -10.42 -3.83 -0.90
N GLU A 16 -10.39 -4.89 -1.71
CA GLU A 16 -11.09 -6.14 -1.42
C GLU A 16 -10.43 -6.92 -0.28
N THR A 17 -9.10 -6.97 -0.27
CA THR A 17 -8.31 -7.75 0.70
C THR A 17 -8.39 -7.16 2.11
N ILE A 18 -8.29 -5.83 2.23
CA ILE A 18 -8.46 -5.17 3.54
C ILE A 18 -9.90 -5.32 4.05
N LYS A 19 -10.91 -5.09 3.19
CA LYS A 19 -12.30 -5.14 3.64
C LYS A 19 -12.71 -6.51 4.16
N ASN A 20 -12.23 -7.58 3.53
CA ASN A 20 -12.78 -8.91 3.74
C ASN A 20 -11.90 -9.84 4.57
N LYS A 21 -10.57 -9.60 4.64
CA LYS A 21 -9.64 -10.65 5.11
C LYS A 21 -8.60 -10.19 6.13
N LEU A 22 -8.31 -8.90 6.25
CA LEU A 22 -7.20 -8.46 7.08
C LEU A 22 -7.63 -7.52 8.20
N HIS A 23 -7.25 -7.88 9.44
CA HIS A 23 -7.51 -7.09 10.63
C HIS A 23 -6.86 -5.70 10.54
N THR A 24 -7.55 -4.69 11.08
CA THR A 24 -7.12 -3.28 11.21
C THR A 24 -5.79 -3.06 11.92
N LYS A 25 -5.21 -4.10 12.54
CA LYS A 25 -3.88 -4.07 13.19
C LYS A 25 -2.71 -4.39 12.24
N SER A 26 -2.98 -4.68 10.97
CA SER A 26 -1.93 -4.96 9.98
C SER A 26 -1.46 -3.70 9.28
N ASN A 27 -0.16 -3.61 8.99
CA ASN A 27 0.42 -2.54 8.18
C ASN A 27 0.57 -2.99 6.72
N PHE A 28 0.38 -2.08 5.79
CA PHE A 28 0.42 -2.36 4.36
C PHE A 28 1.36 -1.42 3.65
N ASP A 29 2.30 -1.97 2.90
CA ASP A 29 3.10 -1.24 1.93
C ASP A 29 2.57 -1.54 0.53
N ILE A 30 2.28 -0.50 -0.24
CA ILE A 30 1.86 -0.61 -1.63
C ILE A 30 2.94 0.03 -2.50
N VAL A 31 3.42 -0.69 -3.50
CA VAL A 31 4.40 -0.19 -4.47
C VAL A 31 3.74 -0.06 -5.84
N GLU A 32 3.82 1.14 -6.41
CA GLU A 32 3.33 1.43 -7.76
C GLU A 32 4.31 2.37 -8.48
N PHE A 33 4.73 1.98 -9.70
CA PHE A 33 5.75 2.72 -10.44
C PHE A 33 5.16 3.79 -11.35
N LYS A 34 3.87 3.69 -11.73
CA LYS A 34 3.21 4.68 -12.60
C LYS A 34 2.70 5.86 -11.78
N PRO A 35 3.19 7.10 -11.99
CA PRO A 35 2.82 8.26 -11.16
C PRO A 35 1.31 8.54 -11.14
N LYS A 36 0.63 8.37 -12.28
CA LYS A 36 -0.82 8.57 -12.38
C LYS A 36 -1.60 7.60 -11.50
N LEU A 37 -1.17 6.34 -11.42
CA LEU A 37 -1.81 5.33 -10.60
C LEU A 37 -1.49 5.53 -9.12
N CYS A 38 -0.26 5.95 -8.82
CA CYS A 38 0.11 6.30 -7.45
C CYS A 38 -0.77 7.42 -6.88
N LYS A 39 -1.02 8.48 -7.67
CA LYS A 39 -1.94 9.56 -7.26
C LYS A 39 -3.36 9.06 -6.95
N ILE A 40 -3.88 8.14 -7.78
CA ILE A 40 -5.18 7.52 -7.53
C ILE A 40 -5.17 6.74 -6.20
N LEU A 41 -4.10 5.99 -5.93
CA LEU A 41 -3.95 5.24 -4.68
C LEU A 41 -3.87 6.19 -3.47
N GLU A 42 -3.08 7.25 -3.56
CA GLU A 42 -2.94 8.27 -2.51
C GLU A 42 -4.29 8.92 -2.20
N ASP A 43 -5.02 9.38 -3.22
CA ASP A 43 -6.34 9.99 -3.05
C ASP A 43 -7.37 9.02 -2.44
N LYS A 44 -7.33 7.75 -2.87
CA LYS A 44 -8.26 6.69 -2.43
C LYS A 44 -7.98 6.24 -0.99
N LEU A 45 -6.71 6.20 -0.58
CA LEU A 45 -6.27 5.57 0.66
C LEU A 45 -5.75 6.57 1.70
N LYS A 46 -5.81 7.88 1.43
CA LYS A 46 -5.34 8.96 2.34
C LYS A 46 -5.80 8.87 3.79
N ASN A 47 -6.96 8.26 4.06
CA ASN A 47 -7.54 8.13 5.40
C ASN A 47 -7.14 6.83 6.11
N GLN A 48 -6.34 5.96 5.48
CA GLN A 48 -5.93 4.68 6.03
C GLN A 48 -4.53 4.81 6.66
N SER A 49 -4.46 5.02 7.97
CA SER A 49 -3.20 5.25 8.69
C SER A 49 -2.25 4.06 8.71
N ASN A 50 -2.78 2.86 8.44
CA ASN A 50 -2.02 1.61 8.38
C ASN A 50 -1.55 1.26 6.95
N VAL A 51 -1.63 2.22 6.01
CA VAL A 51 -1.23 2.04 4.61
C VAL A 51 -0.15 3.03 4.23
N ASN A 52 0.91 2.54 3.63
CA ASN A 52 2.04 3.31 3.15
C ASN A 52 2.20 3.06 1.65
N ILE A 53 2.08 4.11 0.85
CA ILE A 53 2.22 4.03 -0.59
C ILE A 53 3.61 4.50 -0.98
N PHE A 54 4.32 3.70 -1.76
CA PHE A 54 5.61 4.03 -2.33
C PHE A 54 5.47 4.15 -3.85
N CYS A 55 5.56 5.38 -4.34
CA CYS A 55 5.56 5.69 -5.76
C CYS A 55 6.97 5.47 -6.33
N GLY A 56 7.23 4.30 -6.93
CA GLY A 56 8.54 3.98 -7.47
C GLY A 56 8.70 2.52 -7.87
N SER A 57 9.92 2.17 -8.28
CA SER A 57 10.29 0.78 -8.55
C SER A 57 10.35 -0.01 -7.26
N ILE A 58 9.85 -1.24 -7.26
CA ILE A 58 10.03 -2.18 -6.15
C ILE A 58 11.50 -2.41 -5.80
N LEU A 59 12.41 -2.25 -6.77
CA LEU A 59 13.84 -2.39 -6.56
C LEU A 59 14.43 -1.30 -5.65
N ASP A 60 13.77 -0.15 -5.56
CA ASP A 60 14.18 0.99 -4.72
C ASP A 60 13.46 1.00 -3.36
N TRP A 61 12.40 0.21 -3.23
CA TRP A 61 11.60 0.14 -2.01
C TRP A 61 12.40 -0.50 -0.87
N LYS A 62 12.23 0.04 0.34
CA LYS A 62 12.80 -0.54 1.56
C LYS A 62 11.71 -0.64 2.62
N PRO A 63 11.66 -1.75 3.38
CA PRO A 63 10.73 -1.86 4.50
C PRO A 63 11.05 -0.77 5.52
N LYS A 64 10.05 0.05 5.89
CA LYS A 64 10.18 0.93 7.05
C LYS A 64 10.40 0.04 8.26
N LYS A 65 11.54 0.20 8.95
CA LYS A 65 11.80 -0.47 10.23
C LYS A 65 10.61 -0.18 11.14
N SER A 66 9.99 -1.22 11.68
CA SER A 66 9.01 -1.05 12.75
C SER A 66 9.77 -0.42 13.92
N THR A 67 9.48 0.83 14.24
CA THR A 67 9.80 1.36 15.57
C THR A 67 9.02 0.49 16.56
N MET A 68 9.75 -0.28 17.37
CA MET A 68 9.19 -0.93 18.55
C MET A 68 8.71 0.12 19.54
#